data_AF-A0A561BW23-F1
#
_entry.id   AF-A0A561BW23-F1
#
_cell.length_a   1.000
_cell.length_b   1.000
_cell.length_c   1.000
_cell.angle_alpha   90.00
_cell.angle_beta   90.00
_cell.angle_gamma   90.00
#
_symmetry.space_group_name_H-M   'P 1'
#
loop_
_entity.id
_entity.type
_entity.pdbx_description
1 polymer ?
#
loop_
_entity_poly.entity_id
_entity_poly.type
_entity_poly.pdbx_seq_one_letter_code
_entity_poly.pdbx_strand_id
1 'polypeptide(L)'
;MSWWRTLLNLPPKGEHWSDQRRPKKSGRGRPQSTAPEWWEHPDGPVSPTPRQAQGVAAQYSAPPPGNGNVMAPPRRPQPAARTDGQQAPGPRSPERLRQRSPHADNVAPQPPRGPVDPGQQPPWSTEPESSFSTWARRFFRGLVVAVLLLAAISGVRSWIRPNNPPDTVVTNQSGFPADEARAVATRYAVSYLNWDEDKPEARPAQVGIDLAAGLDARAGWNGRGKQTANAAYPGEVEVDPGGVTAVVDVRVQVRPFTKKGRGWAGGDYSWQRVSVPVARTSSRVVASGPPTFVADARVALPDNMPDAGVPDDDLTAATLKDAEAFFSAYAESDAKVEAVAAPGAEIRSLNGVVKLGDLKNWQVFTGNEDERKATASVTWAGTGDTTLDQTYQLTLRRTVAANGAQRWQVAAVG
;
A
#
# COMPACT_ATOMS: atom_id res chain seq x y z
N MET A 1 5.52 -16.59 -33.91
CA MET A 1 4.50 -16.17 -32.91
C MET A 1 5.15 -15.17 -31.96
N SER A 2 4.41 -14.28 -31.28
CA SER A 2 5.02 -13.28 -30.40
C SER A 2 5.53 -13.90 -29.09
N TRP A 3 6.85 -13.93 -28.94
CA TRP A 3 7.62 -14.54 -27.84
C TRP A 3 7.26 -14.02 -26.44
N TRP A 4 6.90 -12.74 -26.32
CA TRP A 4 6.50 -12.13 -25.05
C TRP A 4 5.27 -12.80 -24.41
N ARG A 5 4.43 -13.46 -25.21
CA ARG A 5 3.28 -14.23 -24.70
C ARG A 5 3.73 -15.51 -23.99
N THR A 6 4.83 -16.11 -24.43
CA THR A 6 5.49 -17.24 -23.74
C THR A 6 6.14 -16.76 -22.44
N LEU A 7 6.89 -15.65 -22.48
CA LEU A 7 7.49 -15.04 -21.28
C LEU A 7 6.46 -14.75 -20.17
N LEU A 8 5.30 -14.20 -20.54
CA LEU A 8 4.23 -13.86 -19.60
C LEU A 8 3.20 -14.98 -19.36
N ASN A 9 3.40 -16.19 -19.90
CA ASN A 9 2.44 -17.31 -19.80
C ASN A 9 1.00 -16.91 -20.22
N LEU A 10 0.88 -16.10 -21.28
CA LEU A 10 -0.39 -15.58 -21.79
C LEU A 10 -1.00 -16.56 -22.81
N PRO A 11 -2.28 -16.92 -22.69
CA PRO A 11 -2.93 -17.85 -23.61
C PRO A 11 -2.94 -17.32 -25.06
N PRO A 12 -3.04 -18.22 -26.07
CA PRO A 12 -3.16 -17.83 -27.47
C PRO A 12 -4.41 -16.95 -27.72
N LYS A 13 -4.39 -16.16 -28.80
CA LYS A 13 -5.54 -15.31 -29.17
C LYS A 13 -6.70 -16.21 -29.61
N GLY A 14 -7.77 -16.28 -28.82
CA GLY A 14 -9.03 -16.93 -29.22
C GLY A 14 -9.83 -17.59 -28.09
N GLU A 15 -9.20 -18.01 -27.00
CA GLU A 15 -9.89 -18.77 -25.95
C GLU A 15 -10.51 -17.86 -24.88
N HIS A 16 -11.84 -17.77 -24.90
CA HIS A 16 -12.61 -17.14 -23.83
C HIS A 16 -12.60 -18.01 -22.56
N TRP A 17 -12.41 -17.37 -21.40
CA TRP A 17 -12.24 -18.01 -20.09
C TRP A 17 -13.55 -18.55 -19.48
N SER A 18 -14.45 -19.09 -20.30
CA SER A 18 -15.86 -19.29 -19.97
C SER A 18 -16.40 -20.70 -20.23
N ASP A 19 -15.57 -21.75 -20.26
CA ASP A 19 -16.10 -23.14 -20.29
C ASP A 19 -15.24 -24.26 -19.67
N GLN A 20 -14.41 -23.96 -18.66
CA GLN A 20 -13.87 -25.04 -17.79
C GLN A 20 -14.89 -25.46 -16.70
N ARG A 21 -16.02 -26.04 -17.15
CA ARG A 21 -16.90 -26.80 -16.26
C ARG A 21 -16.17 -28.07 -15.81
N ARG A 22 -15.73 -28.11 -14.55
CA ARG A 22 -15.19 -29.33 -13.92
C ARG A 22 -16.14 -30.52 -14.14
N PRO A 23 -15.70 -31.63 -14.77
CA PRO A 23 -16.50 -32.84 -14.79
C PRO A 23 -16.62 -33.40 -13.37
N LYS A 24 -17.85 -33.52 -12.86
CA LYS A 24 -18.13 -34.21 -11.59
C LYS A 24 -17.69 -35.67 -11.72
N LYS A 25 -16.62 -36.04 -11.02
CA LYS A 25 -16.23 -37.45 -10.89
C LYS A 25 -17.26 -38.17 -10.02
N SER A 26 -17.91 -39.19 -10.59
CA SER A 26 -18.90 -40.01 -9.91
C SER A 26 -18.26 -40.80 -8.75
N GLY A 27 -19.02 -40.96 -7.66
CA GLY A 27 -18.48 -41.48 -6.41
C GLY A 27 -18.15 -42.98 -6.43
N ARG A 28 -17.20 -43.38 -5.57
CA ARG A 28 -17.05 -44.74 -5.05
C ARG A 28 -16.68 -44.69 -3.57
N GLY A 29 -17.20 -45.69 -2.85
CA GLY A 29 -16.81 -46.20 -1.52
C GLY A 29 -15.93 -45.35 -0.60
N ARG A 30 -16.47 -45.02 0.58
CA ARG A 30 -15.76 -44.52 1.76
C ARG A 30 -15.05 -45.70 2.46
N PRO A 31 -13.72 -45.76 2.55
CA PRO A 31 -13.03 -46.69 3.45
C PRO A 31 -13.20 -46.23 4.90
N GLN A 32 -13.30 -47.18 5.83
CA GLN A 32 -13.36 -46.89 7.26
C GLN A 32 -11.97 -46.48 7.78
N SER A 33 -11.97 -45.60 8.78
CA SER A 33 -10.74 -45.13 9.45
C SER A 33 -10.26 -46.17 10.47
N THR A 34 -9.35 -47.05 10.06
CA THR A 34 -8.49 -47.80 10.99
C THR A 34 -7.21 -47.00 11.23
N ALA A 35 -7.00 -46.58 12.47
CA ALA A 35 -5.75 -45.95 12.90
C ALA A 35 -4.66 -47.04 13.07
N PRO A 36 -3.38 -46.78 12.71
CA PRO A 36 -2.30 -47.73 12.97
C PRO A 36 -2.03 -47.92 14.46
N GLU A 37 -1.98 -49.19 14.83
CA GLU A 37 -1.75 -49.75 16.16
C GLU A 37 -0.25 -49.71 16.51
N TRP A 38 0.16 -48.77 17.37
CA TRP A 38 1.50 -48.77 18.00
C TRP A 38 1.57 -48.05 19.36
N TRP A 39 0.45 -47.96 20.07
CA TRP A 39 0.44 -47.67 21.51
C TRP A 39 0.07 -48.92 22.29
N GLU A 40 1.07 -49.68 22.71
CA GLU A 40 0.99 -50.49 23.92
C GLU A 40 2.41 -50.79 24.42
N HIS A 41 2.83 -50.08 25.48
CA HIS A 41 3.32 -50.69 26.71
C HIS A 41 3.30 -49.65 27.85
N PRO A 42 3.10 -50.10 29.11
CA PRO A 42 2.92 -49.21 30.24
C PRO A 42 4.28 -48.73 30.80
N ASP A 43 4.35 -47.46 31.18
CA ASP A 43 5.01 -46.93 32.39
C ASP A 43 5.17 -45.40 32.28
N GLY A 44 4.40 -44.65 33.08
CA GLY A 44 4.76 -43.29 33.50
C GLY A 44 5.62 -43.35 34.78
N PRO A 45 6.12 -42.23 35.37
CA PRO A 45 5.71 -40.83 35.22
C PRO A 45 6.87 -39.97 34.60
N VAL A 46 7.05 -38.63 34.74
CA VAL A 46 6.49 -37.57 35.61
C VAL A 46 6.47 -36.21 34.87
N SER A 47 5.56 -35.31 35.25
CA SER A 47 5.56 -33.90 34.81
C SER A 47 6.56 -33.04 35.62
N PRO A 48 7.42 -32.22 34.99
CA PRO A 48 8.27 -31.26 35.71
C PRO A 48 7.53 -29.95 36.06
N THR A 49 7.68 -29.50 37.30
CA THR A 49 7.13 -28.25 37.84
C THR A 49 7.93 -27.01 37.38
N PRO A 50 7.33 -25.80 37.30
CA PRO A 50 7.96 -24.65 36.67
C PRO A 50 8.91 -23.91 37.62
N ARG A 51 10.20 -24.32 37.70
CA ARG A 51 11.23 -23.54 38.41
C ARG A 51 12.70 -23.75 38.00
N GLN A 52 12.99 -23.97 36.72
CA GLN A 52 14.38 -24.05 36.19
C GLN A 52 14.59 -23.28 34.88
N ALA A 53 14.06 -22.06 34.79
CA ALA A 53 14.28 -21.14 33.67
C ALA A 53 14.97 -19.83 34.10
N GLN A 54 16.02 -19.93 34.93
CA GLN A 54 16.90 -18.83 35.34
C GLN A 54 18.27 -19.43 35.67
N GLY A 55 19.25 -19.30 34.75
CA GLY A 55 20.58 -19.88 34.99
C GLY A 55 21.54 -20.06 33.80
N VAL A 56 21.18 -19.71 32.56
CA VAL A 56 22.11 -19.84 31.40
C VAL A 56 22.00 -18.65 30.43
N ALA A 57 22.45 -17.46 30.88
CA ALA A 57 22.57 -16.27 30.03
C ALA A 57 23.59 -15.26 30.60
N ALA A 58 24.82 -15.70 30.86
CA ALA A 58 25.88 -14.86 31.42
C ALA A 58 27.29 -15.29 30.98
N GLN A 59 27.54 -15.33 29.66
CA GLN A 59 28.87 -15.36 29.04
C GLN A 59 28.76 -14.90 27.58
N TYR A 60 29.86 -14.36 27.04
CA TYR A 60 29.94 -13.60 25.76
C TYR A 60 29.35 -12.19 25.75
N SER A 61 30.08 -11.27 26.41
CA SER A 61 30.16 -9.86 25.98
C SER A 61 31.46 -9.27 26.53
N ALA A 62 32.55 -9.39 25.76
CA ALA A 62 33.84 -8.78 26.05
C ALA A 62 34.24 -7.89 24.85
N PRO A 63 34.34 -6.56 25.00
CA PRO A 63 34.85 -5.67 23.97
C PRO A 63 36.40 -5.62 23.98
N PRO A 64 37.04 -5.28 22.84
CA PRO A 64 38.50 -5.21 22.74
C PRO A 64 39.09 -3.96 23.45
N PRO A 65 40.37 -4.00 23.85
CA PRO A 65 41.02 -2.88 24.54
C PRO A 65 41.44 -1.76 23.57
N GLY A 66 40.99 -0.53 23.83
CA GLY A 66 41.48 0.69 23.20
C GLY A 66 42.26 1.54 24.18
N ASN A 67 43.53 1.84 23.87
CA ASN A 67 44.38 2.72 24.66
C ASN A 67 44.13 4.20 24.33
N GLY A 68 44.30 5.09 25.32
CA GLY A 68 44.66 6.49 25.07
C GLY A 68 43.63 7.54 25.50
N ASN A 69 43.99 8.29 26.53
CA ASN A 69 43.30 9.49 27.04
C ASN A 69 42.94 10.53 25.95
N VAL A 70 41.87 11.31 26.15
CA VAL A 70 41.92 12.76 26.45
C VAL A 70 40.52 13.37 26.71
N MET A 71 40.44 14.11 27.82
CA MET A 71 39.50 15.18 28.24
C MET A 71 38.05 15.26 27.70
N ALA A 72 37.09 15.26 28.63
CA ALA A 72 35.74 15.81 28.45
C ALA A 72 35.63 17.25 29.04
N PRO A 73 34.91 18.18 28.40
CA PRO A 73 34.62 19.51 28.96
C PRO A 73 33.42 19.51 29.94
N PRO A 74 33.35 20.46 30.89
CA PRO A 74 32.43 20.39 32.04
C PRO A 74 31.00 20.86 31.78
N ARG A 75 30.04 20.31 32.55
CA ARG A 75 28.65 20.79 32.63
C ARG A 75 28.56 22.20 33.22
N ARG A 76 27.66 23.02 32.68
CA ARG A 76 27.24 24.31 33.30
C ARG A 76 26.09 24.09 34.31
N PRO A 77 25.99 24.86 35.42
CA PRO A 77 24.97 24.64 36.44
C PRO A 77 23.60 25.24 36.10
N GLN A 78 22.53 24.67 36.66
CA GLN A 78 21.22 25.32 36.83
C GLN A 78 21.23 26.23 38.06
N PRO A 79 20.59 27.42 38.04
CA PRO A 79 20.28 28.17 39.26
C PRO A 79 19.09 27.56 40.01
N ALA A 80 19.23 27.42 41.33
CA ALA A 80 18.16 27.01 42.23
C ALA A 80 17.22 28.19 42.59
N ALA A 81 16.09 27.85 43.23
CA ALA A 81 15.04 28.78 43.60
C ALA A 81 15.45 29.84 44.65
N ARG A 82 14.68 30.93 44.69
CA ARG A 82 14.43 31.69 45.92
C ARG A 82 12.94 31.66 46.23
N THR A 83 12.62 31.09 47.39
CA THR A 83 11.37 31.30 48.13
C THR A 83 11.67 32.29 49.26
N ASP A 84 10.73 33.18 49.58
CA ASP A 84 10.23 33.42 50.97
C ASP A 84 9.49 34.77 51.12
N GLY A 85 8.53 34.81 52.05
CA GLY A 85 7.70 35.98 52.40
C GLY A 85 6.28 35.92 51.79
N GLN A 86 5.29 35.26 52.40
CA GLN A 86 4.40 35.76 53.48
C GLN A 86 3.48 36.93 53.02
N GLN A 87 2.18 37.02 53.31
CA GLN A 87 1.21 36.13 53.99
C GLN A 87 -0.22 36.59 53.58
N ALA A 88 -1.25 35.73 53.68
CA ALA A 88 -2.66 36.04 53.38
C ALA A 88 -3.41 36.51 54.66
N PRO A 89 -4.77 36.63 54.74
CA PRO A 89 -5.84 36.63 53.71
C PRO A 89 -6.92 37.74 53.93
N GLY A 90 -7.99 37.79 53.12
CA GLY A 90 -9.29 38.33 53.59
C GLY A 90 -10.20 39.03 52.53
N PRO A 91 -11.51 38.73 52.43
CA PRO A 91 -12.33 39.12 51.28
C PRO A 91 -13.47 40.13 51.58
N ARG A 92 -13.96 40.86 50.56
CA ARG A 92 -15.30 41.48 50.55
C ARG A 92 -15.94 41.55 49.14
N SER A 93 -17.12 40.96 49.02
CA SER A 93 -18.24 41.45 48.18
C SER A 93 -19.31 41.97 49.14
N PRO A 94 -20.11 43.00 48.80
CA PRO A 94 -21.36 42.82 48.03
C PRO A 94 -21.49 43.92 46.93
N GLU A 95 -22.60 44.24 46.25
CA GLU A 95 -24.05 44.14 46.51
C GLU A 95 -24.84 44.20 45.17
N ARG A 96 -26.09 43.73 45.16
CA ARG A 96 -27.04 43.95 44.04
C ARG A 96 -27.53 45.40 43.98
N LEU A 97 -27.88 45.89 42.80
CA LEU A 97 -29.01 46.82 42.64
C LEU A 97 -29.90 46.48 41.44
N ARG A 98 -31.19 46.78 41.58
CA ARG A 98 -32.28 46.57 40.59
C ARG A 98 -32.60 47.88 39.87
N GLN A 99 -33.14 47.81 38.65
CA GLN A 99 -34.32 48.54 38.12
C GLN A 99 -34.47 48.23 36.61
N ARG A 100 -35.58 47.66 36.11
CA ARG A 100 -36.97 48.16 35.89
C ARG A 100 -37.16 48.95 34.58
N SER A 101 -38.00 48.40 33.70
CA SER A 101 -38.61 49.05 32.53
C SER A 101 -39.98 49.65 32.85
N PRO A 102 -40.53 50.51 31.96
CA PRO A 102 -41.97 50.65 31.68
C PRO A 102 -42.29 50.38 30.18
N HIS A 103 -43.36 49.64 29.83
CA HIS A 103 -44.70 50.09 29.33
C HIS A 103 -44.71 50.74 27.93
N ALA A 104 -45.71 50.57 27.02
CA ALA A 104 -47.04 49.94 27.08
C ALA A 104 -47.54 49.37 25.72
N ASP A 105 -48.32 48.27 25.80
CA ASP A 105 -49.67 47.98 25.26
C ASP A 105 -50.25 48.59 23.95
N ASN A 106 -50.95 47.76 23.15
CA ASN A 106 -52.36 47.96 22.69
C ASN A 106 -52.97 46.72 21.99
N VAL A 107 -54.31 46.67 21.84
CA VAL A 107 -55.15 45.45 21.65
C VAL A 107 -55.97 45.43 20.33
N ALA A 108 -56.44 44.24 19.89
CA ALA A 108 -57.24 43.95 18.66
C ALA A 108 -58.75 44.34 18.74
N PRO A 109 -59.55 44.23 17.64
CA PRO A 109 -60.49 43.09 17.48
C PRO A 109 -60.96 42.69 16.03
N GLN A 110 -61.92 41.73 15.94
CA GLN A 110 -62.65 41.12 14.78
C GLN A 110 -64.18 41.02 15.13
N PRO A 111 -65.14 40.38 14.37
CA PRO A 111 -65.32 39.96 12.96
C PRO A 111 -66.63 40.59 12.32
N PRO A 112 -67.36 40.03 11.29
CA PRO A 112 -68.40 38.99 11.47
C PRO A 112 -68.64 37.99 10.27
N ARG A 113 -69.83 37.90 9.60
CA ARG A 113 -70.25 36.76 8.71
C ARG A 113 -71.33 37.02 7.61
N GLY A 114 -71.36 36.16 6.55
CA GLY A 114 -72.55 35.64 5.80
C GLY A 114 -72.57 35.85 4.25
N PRO A 115 -73.33 35.10 3.40
CA PRO A 115 -74.04 33.79 3.50
C PRO A 115 -73.65 32.75 2.38
N VAL A 116 -74.58 31.96 1.78
CA VAL A 116 -74.42 30.53 1.32
C VAL A 116 -74.66 30.19 -0.19
N ASP A 117 -73.91 29.18 -0.72
CA ASP A 117 -74.08 28.27 -1.91
C ASP A 117 -74.16 28.83 -3.38
N PRO A 118 -73.96 28.01 -4.47
CA PRO A 118 -73.88 26.53 -4.55
C PRO A 118 -72.71 25.87 -5.33
N GLY A 119 -72.33 24.65 -4.87
CA GLY A 119 -72.15 23.46 -5.72
C GLY A 119 -70.82 23.18 -6.46
N GLN A 120 -70.07 22.17 -6.01
CA GLN A 120 -69.56 21.03 -6.82
C GLN A 120 -68.92 19.94 -5.93
N GLN A 121 -68.76 18.73 -6.47
CA GLN A 121 -68.50 17.48 -5.73
C GLN A 121 -67.04 17.33 -5.26
N PRO A 122 -66.78 16.71 -4.08
CA PRO A 122 -65.45 16.24 -3.70
C PRO A 122 -65.25 14.72 -3.96
N PRO A 123 -64.43 14.31 -4.93
CA PRO A 123 -63.84 12.97 -4.98
C PRO A 123 -62.56 12.95 -4.12
N TRP A 124 -62.65 12.52 -2.87
CA TRP A 124 -61.49 12.42 -1.99
C TRP A 124 -60.74 11.09 -2.22
N SER A 125 -59.49 11.16 -2.71
CA SER A 125 -58.33 10.37 -2.22
C SER A 125 -57.10 10.57 -3.12
N THR A 126 -56.16 11.43 -2.68
CA THR A 126 -54.69 11.21 -2.72
C THR A 126 -54.00 12.22 -1.81
N GLU A 127 -53.03 11.74 -1.03
CA GLU A 127 -51.87 12.39 -0.39
C GLU A 127 -51.77 13.94 -0.26
N PRO A 128 -51.42 14.47 0.93
CA PRO A 128 -51.05 15.88 1.07
C PRO A 128 -49.70 16.21 0.42
N GLU A 129 -49.68 17.18 -0.49
CA GLU A 129 -48.44 17.72 -1.06
C GLU A 129 -47.57 18.47 -0.03
N SER A 130 -46.25 18.36 -0.17
CA SER A 130 -45.29 18.90 0.78
C SER A 130 -44.89 20.35 0.48
N SER A 131 -45.06 21.22 1.47
CA SER A 131 -44.67 22.64 1.41
C SER A 131 -43.13 22.82 1.46
N PHE A 132 -42.44 22.85 0.31
CA PHE A 132 -41.03 23.25 0.26
C PHE A 132 -40.57 24.06 -0.98
N SER A 133 -41.49 24.63 -1.77
CA SER A 133 -41.18 25.25 -3.06
C SER A 133 -40.67 26.71 -3.00
N THR A 134 -41.01 27.48 -1.97
CA THR A 134 -40.83 28.96 -1.98
C THR A 134 -39.52 29.51 -1.41
N TRP A 135 -38.71 28.70 -0.70
CA TRP A 135 -37.50 29.19 -0.03
C TRP A 135 -36.27 29.29 -0.96
N ALA A 136 -36.17 28.41 -1.96
CA ALA A 136 -34.94 28.25 -2.76
C ALA A 136 -34.56 29.45 -3.66
N ARG A 137 -35.53 30.29 -4.08
CA ARG A 137 -35.28 31.36 -5.08
C ARG A 137 -34.53 32.59 -4.55
N ARG A 138 -34.42 32.81 -3.24
CA ARG A 138 -33.75 34.01 -2.69
C ARG A 138 -32.25 33.82 -2.40
N PHE A 139 -31.80 32.59 -2.12
CA PHE A 139 -30.37 32.32 -1.83
C PHE A 139 -29.46 32.45 -3.06
N PHE A 140 -29.91 31.99 -4.24
CA PHE A 140 -29.07 31.96 -5.45
C PHE A 140 -28.65 33.33 -5.99
N ARG A 141 -29.45 34.39 -5.80
CA ARG A 141 -29.11 35.73 -6.32
C ARG A 141 -27.99 36.43 -5.55
N GLY A 142 -27.86 36.19 -4.24
CA GLY A 142 -26.78 36.76 -3.44
C GLY A 142 -25.41 36.16 -3.77
N LEU A 143 -25.38 34.84 -4.02
CA LEU A 143 -24.14 34.10 -4.24
C LEU A 143 -23.46 34.47 -5.57
N VAL A 144 -24.23 34.73 -6.63
CA VAL A 144 -23.68 35.16 -7.94
C VAL A 144 -23.00 36.52 -7.88
N VAL A 145 -23.57 37.49 -7.14
CA VAL A 145 -22.97 38.82 -6.96
C VAL A 145 -21.70 38.75 -6.10
N ALA A 146 -21.69 37.91 -5.07
CA ALA A 146 -20.50 37.67 -4.25
C ALA A 146 -19.35 37.04 -5.06
N VAL A 147 -19.64 36.05 -5.91
CA VAL A 147 -18.63 35.41 -6.77
C VAL A 147 -18.06 36.37 -7.81
N LEU A 148 -18.90 37.23 -8.42
CA LEU A 148 -18.43 38.25 -9.37
C LEU A 148 -17.54 39.33 -8.70
N LEU A 149 -17.86 39.76 -7.48
CA LEU A 149 -17.00 40.66 -6.72
C LEU A 149 -15.68 40.00 -6.29
N LEU A 150 -15.69 38.72 -5.91
CA LEU A 150 -14.49 37.97 -5.54
C LEU A 150 -13.55 37.73 -6.73
N ALA A 151 -14.10 37.52 -7.92
CA ALA A 151 -13.36 37.43 -9.18
C ALA A 151 -12.72 38.78 -9.55
N ALA A 152 -13.43 39.90 -9.36
CA ALA A 152 -12.90 41.24 -9.63
C ALA A 152 -11.75 41.65 -8.69
N ILE A 153 -11.77 41.19 -7.43
CA ILE A 153 -10.74 41.55 -6.42
C ILE A 153 -9.48 40.69 -6.55
N SER A 154 -9.60 39.44 -7.01
CA SER A 154 -8.46 38.52 -7.16
C SER A 154 -7.52 38.85 -8.34
N GLY A 155 -7.88 39.79 -9.23
CA GLY A 155 -7.17 40.03 -10.49
C GLY A 155 -6.06 41.08 -10.51
N VAL A 156 -5.84 41.87 -9.44
CA VAL A 156 -5.11 43.17 -9.54
C VAL A 156 -3.93 43.33 -8.55
N ARG A 157 -3.34 42.25 -8.02
CA ARG A 157 -2.25 42.36 -7.01
C ARG A 157 -0.91 41.69 -7.34
N SER A 158 -0.69 41.21 -8.57
CA SER A 158 0.59 40.60 -9.00
C SER A 158 1.50 41.54 -9.81
N TRP A 159 1.21 42.84 -9.90
CA TRP A 159 2.10 43.83 -10.51
C TRP A 159 2.39 44.98 -9.52
N ILE A 160 3.60 45.56 -9.64
CA ILE A 160 4.16 46.62 -8.76
C ILE A 160 4.73 46.11 -7.42
N ARG A 161 5.93 45.50 -7.48
CA ARG A 161 7.16 45.93 -6.76
C ARG A 161 8.32 44.94 -7.02
N PRO A 162 9.38 45.32 -7.75
CA PRO A 162 10.65 44.60 -7.70
C PRO A 162 11.44 45.01 -6.46
N ASN A 163 12.11 44.07 -5.80
CA ASN A 163 13.20 44.34 -4.87
C ASN A 163 14.17 43.15 -4.90
N ASN A 164 15.46 43.42 -5.12
CA ASN A 164 16.49 42.39 -5.26
C ASN A 164 16.82 41.74 -3.89
N PRO A 165 17.20 40.45 -3.87
CA PRO A 165 17.55 39.74 -2.65
C PRO A 165 18.99 40.05 -2.20
N PRO A 166 19.30 39.89 -0.90
CA PRO A 166 20.63 39.50 -0.46
C PRO A 166 20.77 37.97 -0.54
N ASP A 167 21.84 37.48 -1.17
CA ASP A 167 22.08 36.05 -1.32
C ASP A 167 22.27 35.33 0.02
N THR A 168 21.40 34.35 0.29
CA THR A 168 21.73 33.22 1.16
C THR A 168 21.82 31.97 0.32
N VAL A 169 23.02 31.37 0.32
CA VAL A 169 23.36 30.22 -0.52
C VAL A 169 22.62 28.98 -0.03
N VAL A 170 21.41 28.75 -0.54
CA VAL A 170 20.72 27.46 -0.40
C VAL A 170 21.43 26.48 -1.33
N THR A 171 22.12 25.50 -0.74
CA THR A 171 22.75 24.41 -1.47
C THR A 171 21.70 23.66 -2.30
N ASN A 172 22.03 23.45 -3.58
CA ASN A 172 21.08 22.94 -4.58
C ASN A 172 20.49 21.57 -4.21
N GLN A 173 19.24 21.56 -3.74
CA GLN A 173 18.26 20.51 -4.03
C GLN A 173 17.08 21.17 -4.76
N SER A 174 17.30 21.46 -6.03
CA SER A 174 16.39 22.18 -6.94
C SER A 174 15.23 21.31 -7.43
N GLY A 175 14.54 20.62 -6.52
CA GLY A 175 13.43 19.73 -6.82
C GLY A 175 12.54 19.48 -5.60
N PHE A 176 11.36 18.93 -5.85
CA PHE A 176 10.45 18.47 -4.80
C PHE A 176 11.04 17.21 -4.12
N PRO A 177 11.05 17.10 -2.77
CA PRO A 177 11.70 16.00 -2.06
C PRO A 177 10.89 14.70 -2.14
N ALA A 178 11.03 13.98 -3.25
CA ALA A 178 10.21 12.82 -3.59
C ALA A 178 10.29 11.68 -2.56
N ASP A 179 11.46 11.36 -2.01
CA ASP A 179 11.59 10.25 -1.06
C ASP A 179 10.98 10.56 0.32
N GLU A 180 11.09 11.82 0.77
CA GLU A 180 10.37 12.30 1.95
C GLU A 180 8.85 12.23 1.73
N ALA A 181 8.39 12.66 0.55
CA ALA A 181 6.98 12.57 0.17
C ALA A 181 6.47 11.12 0.14
N ARG A 182 7.24 10.17 -0.42
CA ARG A 182 6.92 8.74 -0.37
C ARG A 182 6.78 8.24 1.06
N ALA A 183 7.71 8.59 1.95
CA ALA A 183 7.68 8.17 3.35
C ALA A 183 6.48 8.76 4.12
N VAL A 184 6.20 10.05 3.95
CA VAL A 184 5.06 10.75 4.55
C VAL A 184 3.74 10.20 4.02
N ALA A 185 3.59 10.06 2.70
CA ALA A 185 2.38 9.53 2.09
C ALA A 185 2.08 8.09 2.52
N THR A 186 3.11 7.23 2.58
CA THR A 186 2.96 5.82 3.00
C THR A 186 2.46 5.72 4.44
N ARG A 187 3.09 6.48 5.37
CA ARG A 187 2.67 6.50 6.79
C ARG A 187 1.29 7.11 6.96
N TYR A 188 1.01 8.24 6.29
CA TYR A 188 -0.29 8.90 6.32
C TYR A 188 -1.41 8.01 5.77
N ALA A 189 -1.20 7.31 4.66
CA ALA A 189 -2.19 6.40 4.07
C ALA A 189 -2.53 5.23 5.00
N VAL A 190 -1.53 4.62 5.64
CA VAL A 190 -1.75 3.59 6.67
C VAL A 190 -2.55 4.16 7.84
N SER A 191 -2.15 5.30 8.40
CA SER A 191 -2.88 5.96 9.50
C SER A 191 -4.30 6.35 9.12
N TYR A 192 -4.53 6.82 7.90
CA TYR A 192 -5.84 7.28 7.42
C TYR A 192 -6.82 6.11 7.20
N LEU A 193 -6.33 4.97 6.71
CA LEU A 193 -7.13 3.76 6.43
C LEU A 193 -7.26 2.81 7.63
N ASN A 194 -6.59 3.08 8.75
CA ASN A 194 -6.75 2.33 9.99
C ASN A 194 -7.88 2.94 10.84
N TRP A 195 -8.82 2.12 11.29
CA TRP A 195 -9.95 2.56 12.13
C TRP A 195 -10.41 1.49 13.10
N ASP A 196 -10.79 1.92 14.30
CA ASP A 196 -11.41 1.09 15.32
C ASP A 196 -12.49 1.91 16.05
N GLU A 197 -13.78 1.55 15.91
CA GLU A 197 -14.86 2.27 16.63
C GLU A 197 -14.77 2.10 18.16
N ASP A 198 -14.07 1.06 18.63
CA ASP A 198 -13.77 0.85 20.04
C ASP A 198 -12.64 1.80 20.55
N LYS A 199 -11.93 2.50 19.65
CA LYS A 199 -10.80 3.41 19.94
C LYS A 199 -10.79 4.64 19.02
N PRO A 200 -11.83 5.50 19.04
CA PRO A 200 -12.03 6.55 18.04
C PRO A 200 -10.92 7.60 18.00
N GLU A 201 -10.20 7.82 19.11
CA GLU A 201 -9.10 8.79 19.20
C GLU A 201 -7.77 8.28 18.64
N ALA A 202 -7.64 6.98 18.36
CA ALA A 202 -6.39 6.41 17.84
C ALA A 202 -6.06 6.90 16.42
N ARG A 203 -7.05 6.93 15.52
CA ARG A 203 -6.85 7.38 14.13
C ARG A 203 -6.47 8.87 14.06
N PRO A 204 -7.23 9.82 14.64
CA PRO A 204 -6.90 11.25 14.52
C PRO A 204 -5.51 11.59 15.07
N ALA A 205 -5.09 10.93 16.18
CA ALA A 205 -3.76 11.11 16.74
C ALA A 205 -2.63 10.67 15.78
N GLN A 206 -2.82 9.58 15.03
CA GLN A 206 -1.85 9.08 14.05
C GLN A 206 -1.88 9.87 12.73
N VAL A 207 -3.07 10.24 12.25
CA VAL A 207 -3.28 11.07 11.06
C VAL A 207 -2.64 12.46 11.24
N GLY A 208 -2.78 13.05 12.43
CA GLY A 208 -2.25 14.38 12.76
C GLY A 208 -0.72 14.51 12.79
N ILE A 209 0.03 13.39 12.78
CA ILE A 209 1.51 13.42 12.73
C ILE A 209 2.00 13.97 11.38
N ASP A 210 1.29 13.61 10.30
CA ASP A 210 1.70 13.85 8.92
C ASP A 210 0.80 14.85 8.18
N LEU A 211 -0.41 15.08 8.68
CA LEU A 211 -1.34 16.07 8.13
C LEU A 211 -0.80 17.51 8.29
N ALA A 212 -1.07 18.35 7.29
CA ALA A 212 -0.76 19.77 7.38
C ALA A 212 -1.51 20.45 8.54
N ALA A 213 -0.83 21.37 9.24
CA ALA A 213 -1.41 22.09 10.37
C ALA A 213 -2.64 22.90 9.94
N GLY A 214 -3.68 22.90 10.77
CA GLY A 214 -4.96 23.57 10.51
C GLY A 214 -6.01 22.73 9.78
N LEU A 215 -5.67 21.54 9.29
CA LEU A 215 -6.64 20.57 8.76
C LEU A 215 -7.19 19.65 9.86
N ASP A 216 -8.44 19.21 9.71
CA ASP A 216 -9.09 18.33 10.68
C ASP A 216 -8.70 16.85 10.49
N ALA A 217 -7.95 16.30 11.45
CA ALA A 217 -7.57 14.89 11.48
C ALA A 217 -8.75 13.92 11.75
N ARG A 218 -9.94 14.41 12.14
CA ARG A 218 -11.17 13.60 12.26
C ARG A 218 -11.96 13.51 10.94
N ALA A 219 -11.64 14.34 9.95
CA ALA A 219 -12.34 14.35 8.67
C ALA A 219 -12.24 13.00 7.91
N GLY A 220 -13.21 12.78 7.03
CA GLY A 220 -13.24 11.65 6.09
C GLY A 220 -13.74 10.31 6.66
N TRP A 221 -14.25 10.26 7.90
CA TRP A 221 -14.80 9.04 8.49
C TRP A 221 -16.13 9.25 9.22
N ASN A 222 -16.96 8.21 9.29
CA ASN A 222 -18.29 8.26 9.93
C ASN A 222 -18.34 7.74 11.37
N GLY A 223 -17.19 7.37 11.94
CA GLY A 223 -17.05 6.90 13.32
C GLY A 223 -17.44 5.43 13.57
N ARG A 224 -17.68 4.62 12.54
CA ARG A 224 -18.20 3.24 12.69
C ARG A 224 -17.35 2.19 12.00
N GLY A 225 -17.46 0.94 12.43
CA GLY A 225 -16.75 -0.21 11.87
C GLY A 225 -15.37 -0.43 12.48
N LYS A 226 -14.62 -1.36 11.88
CA LYS A 226 -13.21 -1.61 12.20
C LYS A 226 -12.48 -2.06 10.93
N GLN A 227 -11.29 -1.52 10.71
CA GLN A 227 -10.43 -1.80 9.57
C GLN A 227 -8.97 -1.63 9.97
N THR A 228 -8.11 -2.56 9.58
CA THR A 228 -6.66 -2.40 9.80
C THR A 228 -5.91 -2.25 8.48
N ALA A 229 -5.02 -1.27 8.43
CA ALA A 229 -3.95 -1.16 7.43
C ALA A 229 -2.61 -1.48 8.11
N ASN A 230 -1.77 -2.29 7.46
CA ASN A 230 -0.57 -2.87 8.07
C ASN A 230 0.69 -2.76 7.19
N ALA A 231 0.58 -3.04 5.89
CA ALA A 231 1.66 -2.89 4.92
C ALA A 231 1.28 -1.83 3.89
N ALA A 232 2.26 -1.02 3.48
CA ALA A 232 2.07 -0.09 2.37
C ALA A 232 3.36 0.10 1.58
N TYR A 233 3.22 0.32 0.28
CA TYR A 233 4.30 0.55 -0.66
C TYR A 233 4.05 1.85 -1.44
N PRO A 234 5.01 2.78 -1.47
CA PRO A 234 4.92 3.97 -2.31
C PRO A 234 5.16 3.61 -3.79
N GLY A 235 4.51 4.35 -4.67
CA GLY A 235 4.71 4.30 -6.11
C GLY A 235 5.28 5.61 -6.66
N GLU A 236 4.65 6.09 -7.72
CA GLU A 236 5.02 7.31 -8.43
C GLU A 236 4.74 8.58 -7.59
N VAL A 237 5.51 9.63 -7.85
CA VAL A 237 5.35 10.96 -7.25
C VAL A 237 5.16 11.96 -8.39
N GLU A 238 3.91 12.32 -8.66
CA GLU A 238 3.53 13.30 -9.67
C GLU A 238 3.67 14.69 -9.05
N VAL A 239 4.76 15.40 -9.37
CA VAL A 239 5.03 16.75 -8.86
C VAL A 239 4.29 17.78 -9.72
N ASP A 240 3.51 18.65 -9.09
CA ASP A 240 2.83 19.73 -9.80
C ASP A 240 3.84 20.69 -10.45
N PRO A 241 3.50 21.36 -11.58
CA PRO A 241 4.41 22.28 -12.27
C PRO A 241 4.98 23.43 -11.40
N GLY A 242 4.32 23.76 -10.28
CA GLY A 242 4.80 24.73 -9.31
C GLY A 242 5.88 24.22 -8.34
N GLY A 243 6.19 22.92 -8.32
CA GLY A 243 7.27 22.32 -7.52
C GLY A 243 7.06 22.29 -6.00
N VAL A 244 5.90 22.73 -5.51
CA VAL A 244 5.57 22.83 -4.06
C VAL A 244 4.60 21.74 -3.61
N THR A 245 3.77 21.22 -4.51
CA THR A 245 2.79 20.14 -4.26
C THR A 245 3.07 18.94 -5.14
N ALA A 246 2.62 17.78 -4.69
CA ALA A 246 2.67 16.55 -5.48
C ALA A 246 1.51 15.62 -5.07
N VAL A 247 1.24 14.63 -5.92
CA VAL A 247 0.41 13.48 -5.60
C VAL A 247 1.30 12.24 -5.56
N VAL A 248 1.20 11.45 -4.48
CA VAL A 248 1.94 10.21 -4.32
C VAL A 248 1.00 9.02 -4.47
N ASP A 249 1.32 8.09 -5.35
CA ASP A 249 0.64 6.79 -5.40
C ASP A 249 1.06 5.92 -4.22
N VAL A 250 0.11 5.30 -3.53
CA VAL A 250 0.40 4.37 -2.44
C VAL A 250 -0.48 3.13 -2.56
N ARG A 251 0.14 1.95 -2.48
CA ARG A 251 -0.53 0.66 -2.29
C ARG A 251 -0.63 0.37 -0.81
N VAL A 252 -1.82 0.13 -0.28
CA VAL A 252 -2.03 -0.21 1.13
C VAL A 252 -2.73 -1.57 1.22
N GLN A 253 -2.18 -2.48 2.02
CA GLN A 253 -2.83 -3.72 2.38
C GLN A 253 -3.83 -3.42 3.51
N VAL A 254 -5.10 -3.75 3.25
CA VAL A 254 -6.23 -3.44 4.12
C VAL A 254 -7.01 -4.71 4.43
N ARG A 255 -7.40 -4.85 5.70
CA ARG A 255 -8.29 -5.89 6.19
C ARG A 255 -9.55 -5.27 6.81
N PRO A 256 -10.73 -5.42 6.18
CA PRO A 256 -11.99 -4.99 6.78
C PRO A 256 -12.45 -5.99 7.84
N PHE A 257 -13.21 -5.53 8.83
CA PHE A 257 -13.83 -6.39 9.84
C PHE A 257 -15.36 -6.24 9.82
N THR A 258 -16.04 -7.37 9.94
CA THR A 258 -17.50 -7.43 10.09
C THR A 258 -17.86 -7.64 11.56
N LYS A 259 -18.89 -6.96 12.04
CA LYS A 259 -19.36 -7.10 13.42
C LYS A 259 -20.13 -8.41 13.56
N LYS A 260 -19.70 -9.30 14.47
CA LYS A 260 -20.36 -10.57 14.78
C LYS A 260 -20.67 -10.62 16.28
N GLY A 261 -21.93 -10.35 16.62
CA GLY A 261 -22.36 -10.18 18.02
C GLY A 261 -21.60 -9.04 18.70
N ARG A 262 -20.91 -9.35 19.80
CA ARG A 262 -20.06 -8.39 20.54
C ARG A 262 -18.59 -8.32 20.04
N GLY A 263 -18.24 -9.08 19.00
CA GLY A 263 -16.87 -9.16 18.48
C GLY A 263 -16.73 -8.77 17.01
N TRP A 264 -15.49 -8.82 16.53
CA TRP A 264 -15.12 -8.51 15.15
C TRP A 264 -14.56 -9.74 14.45
N ALA A 265 -15.08 -10.05 13.26
CA ALA A 265 -14.53 -11.05 12.37
C ALA A 265 -13.84 -10.37 11.19
N GLY A 266 -12.52 -10.48 11.13
CA GLY A 266 -11.73 -9.92 10.03
C GLY A 266 -11.91 -10.75 8.76
N GLY A 267 -12.23 -10.07 7.65
CA GLY A 267 -12.24 -10.66 6.32
C GLY A 267 -10.82 -10.90 5.79
N ASP A 268 -10.72 -11.08 4.48
CA ASP A 268 -9.44 -11.27 3.79
C ASP A 268 -8.64 -9.96 3.67
N TYR A 269 -7.34 -10.09 3.45
CA TYR A 269 -6.51 -8.95 3.07
C TYR A 269 -6.73 -8.59 1.60
N SER A 270 -6.85 -7.30 1.32
CA SER A 270 -6.97 -6.74 -0.03
C SER A 270 -5.98 -5.60 -0.22
N TRP A 271 -5.43 -5.43 -1.42
CA TRP A 271 -4.66 -4.25 -1.76
C TRP A 271 -5.60 -3.15 -2.25
N GLN A 272 -5.41 -1.94 -1.72
CA GLN A 272 -6.11 -0.73 -2.14
C GLN A 272 -5.07 0.26 -2.67
N ARG A 273 -5.36 0.89 -3.81
CA ARG A 273 -4.56 1.96 -4.39
C ARG A 273 -5.15 3.31 -3.95
N VAL A 274 -4.31 4.18 -3.39
CA VAL A 274 -4.72 5.54 -3.02
C VAL A 274 -3.72 6.57 -3.52
N SER A 275 -4.24 7.69 -4.00
CA SER A 275 -3.46 8.91 -4.25
C SER A 275 -3.45 9.76 -2.99
N VAL A 276 -2.28 10.10 -2.47
CA VAL A 276 -2.11 10.98 -1.32
C VAL A 276 -1.62 12.36 -1.79
N PRO A 277 -2.41 13.43 -1.61
CA PRO A 277 -1.95 14.77 -1.90
C PRO A 277 -0.98 15.24 -0.80
N VAL A 278 0.18 15.78 -1.21
CA VAL A 278 1.24 16.25 -0.32
C VAL A 278 1.72 17.65 -0.72
N ALA A 279 2.29 18.37 0.26
CA ALA A 279 2.89 19.69 0.05
C ALA A 279 4.23 19.79 0.78
N ARG A 280 5.21 20.43 0.13
CA ARG A 280 6.48 20.85 0.75
C ARG A 280 6.24 22.13 1.56
N THR A 281 6.56 22.08 2.84
CA THR A 281 6.62 23.26 3.71
C THR A 281 8.06 23.79 3.80
N SER A 282 8.30 24.85 4.60
CA SER A 282 9.65 25.34 4.88
C SER A 282 10.54 24.38 5.67
N SER A 283 9.98 23.32 6.28
CA SER A 283 10.72 22.40 7.15
C SER A 283 10.61 20.91 6.79
N ARG A 284 9.50 20.48 6.17
CA ARG A 284 9.22 19.08 5.80
C ARG A 284 8.10 18.94 4.76
N VAL A 285 7.89 17.74 4.23
CA VAL A 285 6.66 17.36 3.51
C VAL A 285 5.54 17.03 4.51
N VAL A 286 4.31 17.37 4.15
CA VAL A 286 3.07 17.00 4.87
C VAL A 286 1.99 16.55 3.89
N ALA A 287 1.05 15.72 4.34
CA ALA A 287 -0.19 15.46 3.61
C ALA A 287 -1.06 16.72 3.61
N SER A 288 -1.52 17.16 2.44
CA SER A 288 -2.30 18.39 2.25
C SER A 288 -3.82 18.16 2.19
N GLY A 289 -4.26 16.90 2.24
CA GLY A 289 -5.67 16.53 2.20
C GLY A 289 -5.90 15.03 2.37
N PRO A 290 -7.17 14.57 2.34
CA PRO A 290 -7.50 13.15 2.44
C PRO A 290 -6.99 12.37 1.21
N PRO A 291 -6.60 11.10 1.36
CA PRO A 291 -6.29 10.23 0.22
C PRO A 291 -7.55 9.92 -0.60
N THR A 292 -7.37 9.76 -1.91
CA THR A 292 -8.43 9.37 -2.84
C THR A 292 -8.20 7.94 -3.32
N PHE A 293 -9.23 7.09 -3.31
CA PHE A 293 -9.14 5.76 -3.91
C PHE A 293 -8.99 5.83 -5.43
N VAL A 294 -8.04 5.07 -5.96
CA VAL A 294 -7.76 4.97 -7.40
C VAL A 294 -8.09 3.55 -7.86
N ALA A 295 -8.67 3.42 -9.05
CA ALA A 295 -8.94 2.11 -9.63
C ALA A 295 -7.64 1.42 -10.07
N ASP A 296 -7.62 0.09 -9.93
CA ASP A 296 -6.59 -0.74 -10.53
C ASP A 296 -6.98 -1.13 -11.95
N ALA A 297 -6.16 -0.68 -12.90
CA ALA A 297 -6.23 -1.10 -14.29
C ALA A 297 -5.05 -2.03 -14.60
N ARG A 298 -5.33 -3.17 -15.24
CA ARG A 298 -4.27 -3.96 -15.88
C ARG A 298 -3.82 -3.20 -17.13
N VAL A 299 -2.61 -2.67 -17.10
CA VAL A 299 -1.98 -2.01 -18.25
C VAL A 299 -1.48 -3.10 -19.21
N ALA A 300 -1.60 -2.86 -20.52
CA ALA A 300 -1.00 -3.72 -21.53
C ALA A 300 0.53 -3.53 -21.54
N LEU A 301 1.28 -4.52 -22.06
CA LEU A 301 2.66 -4.27 -22.45
C LEU A 301 2.72 -3.19 -23.55
N PRO A 302 3.81 -2.40 -23.65
CA PRO A 302 4.04 -1.54 -24.80
C PRO A 302 4.09 -2.33 -26.11
N ASP A 303 3.63 -1.73 -27.21
CA ASP A 303 3.70 -2.36 -28.54
C ASP A 303 5.14 -2.46 -29.08
N ASN A 304 6.05 -1.63 -28.58
CA ASN A 304 7.46 -1.54 -28.99
C ASN A 304 8.41 -2.42 -28.16
N MET A 305 7.90 -3.53 -27.59
CA MET A 305 8.74 -4.49 -26.85
C MET A 305 9.77 -5.15 -27.79
N PRO A 306 11.05 -5.28 -27.40
CA PRO A 306 12.11 -5.82 -28.28
C PRO A 306 11.78 -7.21 -28.84
N ASP A 307 12.07 -7.47 -30.11
CA ASP A 307 11.96 -8.82 -30.66
C ASP A 307 13.06 -9.75 -30.12
N ALA A 308 12.71 -11.03 -29.95
CA ALA A 308 13.59 -12.07 -29.42
C ALA A 308 14.77 -12.46 -30.33
N GLY A 309 14.74 -12.01 -31.59
CA GLY A 309 15.50 -12.59 -32.70
C GLY A 309 14.69 -13.63 -33.48
N VAL A 310 15.29 -14.17 -34.54
CA VAL A 310 14.68 -15.23 -35.36
C VAL A 310 14.89 -16.58 -34.65
N PRO A 311 13.88 -17.47 -34.57
CA PRO A 311 14.04 -18.84 -34.07
C PRO A 311 15.15 -19.63 -34.80
N ASP A 312 15.95 -20.38 -34.04
CA ASP A 312 16.93 -21.36 -34.52
C ASP A 312 16.41 -22.76 -34.13
N ASP A 313 15.46 -23.29 -34.91
CA ASP A 313 14.68 -24.48 -34.53
C ASP A 313 15.53 -25.77 -34.51
N ASP A 314 16.52 -25.88 -35.40
CA ASP A 314 17.47 -26.99 -35.42
C ASP A 314 18.31 -27.01 -34.13
N LEU A 315 18.87 -25.86 -33.73
CA LEU A 315 19.62 -25.75 -32.49
C LEU A 315 18.74 -25.91 -31.25
N THR A 316 17.48 -25.47 -31.33
CA THR A 316 16.48 -25.66 -30.28
C THR A 316 16.22 -27.14 -30.03
N ALA A 317 15.95 -27.92 -31.09
CA ALA A 317 15.76 -29.36 -30.98
C ALA A 317 17.01 -30.07 -30.48
N ALA A 318 18.20 -29.68 -30.97
CA ALA A 318 19.48 -30.27 -30.56
C ALA A 318 19.84 -30.04 -29.09
N THR A 319 19.45 -28.90 -28.50
CA THR A 319 19.84 -28.50 -27.13
C THR A 319 18.78 -28.78 -26.06
N LEU A 320 17.58 -29.25 -26.43
CA LEU A 320 16.47 -29.47 -25.49
C LEU A 320 16.85 -30.36 -24.29
N LYS A 321 17.59 -31.45 -24.53
CA LYS A 321 18.02 -32.37 -23.45
C LYS A 321 19.16 -31.81 -22.60
N ASP A 322 20.03 -30.99 -23.18
CA ASP A 322 21.05 -30.27 -22.40
C ASP A 322 20.40 -29.18 -21.53
N ALA A 323 19.32 -28.54 -22.00
CA ALA A 323 18.52 -27.60 -21.22
C ALA A 323 17.76 -28.29 -20.06
N GLU A 324 17.13 -29.45 -20.28
CA GLU A 324 16.53 -30.25 -19.20
C GLU A 324 17.57 -30.63 -18.13
N ALA A 325 18.74 -31.11 -18.55
CA ALA A 325 19.84 -31.47 -17.66
C ALA A 325 20.36 -30.24 -16.89
N PHE A 326 20.50 -29.09 -17.56
CA PHE A 326 20.87 -27.83 -16.94
C PHE A 326 19.86 -27.40 -15.87
N PHE A 327 18.56 -27.37 -16.15
CA PHE A 327 17.57 -26.94 -15.16
C PHE A 327 17.42 -27.92 -13.98
N SER A 328 17.66 -29.21 -14.21
CA SER A 328 17.75 -30.20 -13.13
C SER A 328 18.94 -29.91 -12.22
N ALA A 329 20.13 -29.69 -12.79
CA ALA A 329 21.33 -29.29 -12.04
C ALA A 329 21.17 -27.94 -11.32
N TYR A 330 20.56 -26.96 -11.99
CA TYR A 330 20.27 -25.62 -11.48
C TYR A 330 19.32 -25.62 -10.29
N ALA A 331 18.39 -26.56 -10.22
CA ALA A 331 17.57 -26.75 -9.03
C ALA A 331 18.38 -27.27 -7.82
N GLU A 332 19.39 -28.12 -8.07
CA GLU A 332 20.05 -28.90 -7.03
C GLU A 332 21.25 -28.22 -6.37
N SER A 333 22.35 -27.97 -7.10
CA SER A 333 23.61 -27.49 -6.48
C SER A 333 24.60 -26.88 -7.47
N ASP A 334 25.44 -25.97 -6.97
CA ASP A 334 26.47 -25.28 -7.77
C ASP A 334 27.43 -26.27 -8.45
N ALA A 335 27.84 -27.34 -7.75
CA ALA A 335 28.71 -28.38 -8.30
C ALA A 335 28.05 -29.18 -9.45
N LYS A 336 26.72 -29.36 -9.42
CA LYS A 336 25.99 -29.95 -10.54
C LYS A 336 25.88 -28.98 -11.71
N VAL A 337 25.68 -27.68 -11.45
CA VAL A 337 25.66 -26.63 -12.47
C VAL A 337 27.01 -26.55 -13.17
N GLU A 338 28.11 -26.52 -12.43
CA GLU A 338 29.48 -26.48 -12.97
C GLU A 338 29.77 -27.64 -13.93
N ALA A 339 29.22 -28.83 -13.67
CA ALA A 339 29.39 -30.02 -14.50
C ALA A 339 28.64 -29.97 -15.85
N VAL A 340 27.66 -29.07 -16.03
CA VAL A 340 26.81 -28.99 -17.25
C VAL A 340 26.81 -27.62 -17.93
N ALA A 341 27.15 -26.56 -17.21
CA ALA A 341 27.32 -25.21 -17.73
C ALA A 341 28.56 -25.06 -18.62
N ALA A 342 28.65 -23.95 -19.35
CA ALA A 342 29.84 -23.64 -20.14
C ALA A 342 31.05 -23.39 -19.21
N PRO A 343 32.28 -23.78 -19.60
CA PRO A 343 33.48 -23.49 -18.81
C PRO A 343 33.63 -21.99 -18.50
N GLY A 344 33.89 -21.67 -17.23
CA GLY A 344 33.98 -20.29 -16.74
C GLY A 344 32.63 -19.57 -16.58
N ALA A 345 31.50 -20.27 -16.59
CA ALA A 345 30.19 -19.68 -16.28
C ALA A 345 29.98 -19.54 -14.76
N GLU A 346 29.80 -18.31 -14.27
CA GLU A 346 29.57 -18.01 -12.85
C GLU A 346 28.08 -18.14 -12.48
N ILE A 347 27.50 -19.32 -12.67
CA ILE A 347 26.07 -19.58 -12.41
C ILE A 347 25.89 -20.21 -11.03
N ARG A 348 25.13 -19.54 -10.15
CA ARG A 348 24.67 -20.09 -8.86
C ARG A 348 23.37 -20.85 -9.03
N SER A 349 23.27 -22.02 -8.39
CA SER A 349 22.06 -22.85 -8.33
C SER A 349 21.00 -22.29 -7.36
N LEU A 350 19.80 -22.86 -7.42
CA LEU A 350 18.71 -22.68 -6.46
C LEU A 350 18.90 -23.51 -5.18
N ASN A 351 20.02 -24.22 -5.04
CA ASN A 351 20.47 -24.91 -3.83
C ASN A 351 19.40 -25.79 -3.14
N GLY A 352 18.64 -26.55 -3.93
CA GLY A 352 17.62 -27.49 -3.47
C GLY A 352 16.31 -26.88 -2.98
N VAL A 353 16.10 -25.57 -3.11
CA VAL A 353 14.86 -24.87 -2.71
C VAL A 353 13.64 -25.34 -3.52
N VAL A 354 13.87 -25.80 -4.75
CA VAL A 354 12.88 -26.39 -5.65
C VAL A 354 13.47 -27.62 -6.36
N LYS A 355 12.63 -28.38 -7.05
CA LYS A 355 13.04 -29.41 -8.02
C LYS A 355 12.48 -29.08 -9.40
N LEU A 356 13.18 -29.47 -10.47
CA LEU A 356 12.62 -29.42 -11.82
C LEU A 356 11.37 -30.31 -11.88
N GLY A 357 10.22 -29.71 -12.20
CA GLY A 357 8.97 -30.42 -12.47
C GLY A 357 8.80 -30.69 -13.96
N ASP A 358 8.93 -29.65 -14.79
CA ASP A 358 8.79 -29.74 -16.25
C ASP A 358 9.53 -28.59 -16.97
N LEU A 359 10.00 -28.83 -18.19
CA LEU A 359 10.51 -27.82 -19.13
C LEU A 359 9.44 -27.59 -20.21
N LYS A 360 8.44 -26.76 -19.89
CA LYS A 360 7.26 -26.50 -20.72
C LYS A 360 7.56 -25.93 -22.11
N ASN A 361 8.62 -25.11 -22.23
CA ASN A 361 9.05 -24.57 -23.51
C ASN A 361 10.56 -24.31 -23.50
N TRP A 362 11.18 -24.51 -24.67
CA TRP A 362 12.58 -24.19 -24.95
C TRP A 362 12.65 -23.59 -26.35
N GLN A 363 13.34 -22.47 -26.51
CA GLN A 363 13.59 -21.84 -27.81
C GLN A 363 14.98 -21.20 -27.81
N VAL A 364 15.79 -21.55 -28.79
CA VAL A 364 17.05 -20.85 -29.13
C VAL A 364 16.77 -19.91 -30.31
N PHE A 365 17.48 -18.78 -30.33
CA PHE A 365 17.38 -17.75 -31.36
C PHE A 365 18.71 -17.59 -32.09
N THR A 366 18.66 -17.31 -33.40
CA THR A 366 19.82 -17.03 -34.24
C THR A 366 20.66 -15.89 -33.66
N GLY A 367 21.99 -16.00 -33.72
CA GLY A 367 22.90 -15.02 -33.15
C GLY A 367 24.33 -15.24 -33.63
N ASN A 368 25.31 -15.02 -32.74
CA ASN A 368 26.73 -15.22 -33.04
C ASN A 368 27.07 -16.72 -33.10
N GLU A 369 28.05 -17.12 -33.90
CA GLU A 369 28.42 -18.54 -34.07
C GLU A 369 28.95 -19.21 -32.80
N ASP A 370 29.41 -18.43 -31.83
CA ASP A 370 29.91 -18.90 -30.54
C ASP A 370 28.97 -18.56 -29.37
N GLU A 371 27.97 -17.68 -29.58
CA GLU A 371 27.01 -17.27 -28.55
C GLU A 371 25.59 -17.08 -29.11
N ARG A 372 24.63 -17.79 -28.51
CA ARG A 372 23.21 -17.78 -28.87
C ARG A 372 22.38 -17.35 -27.66
N LYS A 373 21.26 -16.67 -27.90
CA LYS A 373 20.26 -16.41 -26.85
C LYS A 373 19.19 -17.49 -26.88
N ALA A 374 18.64 -17.81 -25.71
CA ALA A 374 17.57 -18.77 -25.59
C ALA A 374 16.57 -18.34 -24.50
N THR A 375 15.38 -18.92 -24.53
CA THR A 375 14.40 -18.80 -23.44
C THR A 375 13.81 -20.14 -23.07
N ALA A 376 13.59 -20.32 -21.77
CA ALA A 376 13.03 -21.52 -21.19
C ALA A 376 11.84 -21.17 -20.30
N SER A 377 10.70 -21.82 -20.49
CA SER A 377 9.60 -21.79 -19.51
C SER A 377 9.63 -23.08 -18.71
N VAL A 378 9.82 -22.97 -17.40
CA VAL A 378 10.06 -24.08 -16.48
C VAL A 378 8.96 -24.10 -15.41
N THR A 379 8.46 -25.29 -15.08
CA THR A 379 7.68 -25.51 -13.86
C THR A 379 8.59 -26.09 -12.79
N TRP A 380 8.72 -25.38 -11.69
CA TRP A 380 9.37 -25.83 -10.48
C TRP A 380 8.36 -26.51 -9.54
N ALA A 381 8.75 -27.64 -8.95
CA ALA A 381 8.06 -28.24 -7.80
C ALA A 381 8.68 -27.68 -6.50
N GLY A 382 7.84 -27.07 -5.67
CA GLY A 382 8.23 -26.41 -4.42
C GLY A 382 8.02 -27.29 -3.18
N THR A 383 7.77 -26.65 -2.03
CA THR A 383 7.43 -27.34 -0.78
C THR A 383 5.94 -27.73 -0.78
N GLY A 384 5.63 -28.97 -0.42
CA GLY A 384 4.29 -29.54 -0.57
C GLY A 384 3.90 -29.70 -2.05
N ASP A 385 2.60 -29.79 -2.35
CA ASP A 385 2.09 -29.91 -3.72
C ASP A 385 2.13 -28.57 -4.49
N THR A 386 3.07 -27.68 -4.18
CA THR A 386 3.19 -26.36 -4.83
C THR A 386 3.98 -26.46 -6.13
N THR A 387 3.47 -25.77 -7.16
CA THR A 387 4.15 -25.60 -8.44
C THR A 387 4.29 -24.13 -8.78
N LEU A 388 5.39 -23.78 -9.44
CA LEU A 388 5.70 -22.40 -9.83
C LEU A 388 6.21 -22.38 -11.28
N ASP A 389 5.47 -21.70 -12.15
CA ASP A 389 5.91 -21.43 -13.53
C ASP A 389 6.84 -20.20 -13.54
N GLN A 390 8.03 -20.33 -14.11
CA GLN A 390 8.96 -19.22 -14.36
C GLN A 390 9.48 -19.29 -15.79
N THR A 391 9.74 -18.13 -16.40
CA THR A 391 10.43 -18.06 -17.69
C THR A 391 11.77 -17.38 -17.50
N TYR A 392 12.82 -17.98 -18.06
CA TYR A 392 14.21 -17.54 -17.99
C TYR A 392 14.69 -17.04 -19.35
N GLN A 393 15.61 -16.07 -19.33
CA GLN A 393 16.48 -15.78 -20.46
C GLN A 393 17.85 -16.43 -20.24
N LEU A 394 18.39 -17.05 -21.28
CA LEU A 394 19.66 -17.77 -21.20
C LEU A 394 20.59 -17.32 -22.31
N THR A 395 21.88 -17.43 -22.01
CA THR A 395 22.95 -17.33 -23.00
C THR A 395 23.59 -18.69 -23.14
N LEU A 396 23.59 -19.23 -24.35
CA LEU A 396 24.29 -20.46 -24.70
C LEU A 396 25.64 -20.10 -25.33
N ARG A 397 26.70 -20.76 -24.89
CA ARG A 397 28.03 -20.66 -25.50
C ARG A 397 28.37 -21.97 -26.20
N ARG A 398 28.96 -21.87 -27.39
CA ARG A 398 29.54 -23.03 -28.10
C ARG A 398 30.82 -23.45 -27.40
N THR A 399 30.94 -24.73 -27.08
CA THR A 399 32.10 -25.32 -26.44
C THR A 399 32.59 -26.50 -27.26
N VAL A 400 33.88 -26.81 -27.15
CA VAL A 400 34.48 -28.01 -27.76
C VAL A 400 34.86 -28.95 -26.64
N ALA A 401 34.22 -30.11 -26.57
CA ALA A 401 34.55 -31.15 -25.61
C ALA A 401 35.91 -31.78 -25.94
N ALA A 402 36.55 -32.42 -24.95
CA ALA A 402 37.89 -33.01 -25.10
C ALA A 402 38.01 -34.10 -26.19
N ASN A 403 36.89 -34.64 -26.66
CA ASN A 403 36.81 -35.58 -27.79
C ASN A 403 36.58 -34.91 -29.15
N GLY A 404 36.68 -33.57 -29.24
CA GLY A 404 36.43 -32.78 -30.44
C GLY A 404 34.95 -32.53 -30.76
N ALA A 405 34.01 -33.10 -30.00
CA ALA A 405 32.58 -32.86 -30.20
C ALA A 405 32.21 -31.44 -29.78
N GLN A 406 31.51 -30.72 -30.65
CA GLN A 406 30.95 -29.41 -30.33
C GLN A 406 29.68 -29.57 -29.50
N ARG A 407 29.52 -28.73 -28.48
CA ARG A 407 28.33 -28.67 -27.61
C ARG A 407 27.90 -27.22 -27.44
N TRP A 408 26.65 -27.04 -27.01
CA TRP A 408 26.12 -25.75 -26.61
C TRP A 408 25.71 -25.84 -25.16
N GLN A 409 26.31 -25.01 -24.31
CA GLN A 409 26.11 -25.07 -22.86
C GLN A 409 25.69 -23.71 -22.33
N VAL A 410 24.89 -23.69 -21.26
CA VAL A 410 24.44 -22.44 -20.64
C VAL A 410 25.64 -21.72 -20.01
N ALA A 411 25.88 -20.49 -20.44
CA ALA A 411 26.93 -19.60 -19.95
C ALA A 411 26.41 -18.49 -19.03
N ALA A 412 25.11 -18.15 -19.12
CA ALA A 412 24.44 -17.23 -18.20
C ALA A 412 22.92 -17.49 -18.15
N VAL A 413 22.30 -17.13 -17.02
CA VAL A 413 20.85 -17.15 -16.76
C VAL A 413 20.44 -15.76 -16.26
N GLY A 414 19.28 -15.27 -16.70
CA GLY A 414 18.67 -14.00 -16.27
C GLY A 414 17.14 -14.02 -16.37
#